data_AF-A0A261AF76-F1
#
_entry.id   AF-A0A261AF76-F1
#
_cell.length_a   1.000
_cell.length_b   1.000
_cell.length_c   1.000
_cell.angle_alpha   90.00
_cell.angle_beta   90.00
_cell.angle_gamma   90.00
#
_symmetry.space_group_name_H-M   'P 1'
#
loop_
_entity.id
_entity.type
_entity.pdbx_description
1 polymer ?
#
loop_
_entity_poly.entity_id
_entity_poly.type
_entity_poly.pdbx_seq_one_letter_code
_entity_poly.pdbx_strand_id
1 'polypeptide(L)'
;MYLSERTVKNYAFLLTSDDLNIAYYAVKWLLESNVSLELLEKYEIQNLVEKRFLITDETARSLILKISNLEEDVENGNESYSSPSYVTDSPKSPPKKKFRRHSDHSQLSEMSLEDSSDGSPNSSSEIEYWEGPVRNLKEQVLAGAYQS
;
A
#
# COMPACT_ATOMS: atom_id res chain seq x y z
N MET A 1 6.38 -16.49 -10.87
CA MET A 1 5.08 -16.27 -11.57
C MET A 1 4.89 -14.77 -11.72
N TYR A 2 4.49 -14.27 -12.89
CA TYR A 2 4.23 -12.84 -13.09
C TYR A 2 2.85 -12.46 -12.53
N LEU A 3 2.77 -11.38 -11.76
CA LEU A 3 1.51 -10.87 -11.23
C LEU A 3 0.77 -10.02 -12.27
N SER A 4 -0.54 -10.23 -12.37
CA SER A 4 -1.42 -9.34 -13.11
C SER A 4 -1.64 -8.04 -12.32
N GLU A 5 -1.93 -6.95 -13.03
CA GLU A 5 -2.30 -5.66 -12.42
C GLU A 5 -3.41 -5.81 -11.38
N ARG A 6 -4.45 -6.61 -11.69
CA ARG A 6 -5.56 -6.89 -10.75
C ARG A 6 -5.07 -7.53 -9.46
N THR A 7 -4.08 -8.43 -9.55
CA THR A 7 -3.51 -9.09 -8.38
C THR A 7 -2.69 -8.12 -7.54
N VAL A 8 -1.86 -7.28 -8.16
CA VAL A 8 -1.08 -6.26 -7.45
C VAL A 8 -1.99 -5.26 -6.75
N LYS A 9 -3.06 -4.80 -7.42
CA LYS A 9 -4.09 -3.94 -6.81
C LYS A 9 -4.72 -4.58 -5.57
N ASN A 10 -5.05 -5.88 -5.64
CA ASN A 10 -5.60 -6.59 -4.50
C ASN A 10 -4.59 -6.65 -3.35
N TYR A 11 -3.32 -6.92 -3.62
CA TYR A 11 -2.29 -6.92 -2.58
C TYR A 11 -2.07 -5.53 -1.97
N ALA A 12 -2.12 -4.46 -2.77
CA ALA A 12 -2.09 -3.09 -2.27
C ALA A 12 -3.26 -2.83 -1.28
N PHE A 13 -4.47 -3.29 -1.62
CA PHE A 13 -5.60 -3.22 -0.71
C PHE A 13 -5.38 -4.03 0.57
N LEU A 14 -4.84 -5.25 0.48
CA LEU A 14 -4.55 -6.08 1.66
C LEU A 14 -3.47 -5.46 2.56
N LEU A 15 -2.51 -4.72 2.02
CA LEU A 15 -1.50 -3.99 2.82
C LEU A 15 -2.12 -2.89 3.69
N THR A 16 -3.31 -2.39 3.32
CA THR A 16 -4.06 -1.40 4.13
C THR A 16 -4.94 -2.04 5.21
N SER A 17 -4.99 -3.37 5.29
CA SER A 17 -5.80 -4.09 6.27
C SER A 17 -5.34 -3.82 7.71
N ASP A 18 -6.29 -3.64 8.62
CA ASP A 18 -6.04 -3.50 10.06
C ASP A 18 -5.44 -4.77 10.68
N ASP A 19 -5.66 -5.93 10.07
CA ASP A 19 -5.02 -7.19 10.44
C ASP A 19 -3.60 -7.28 9.86
N LEU A 20 -2.60 -7.31 10.74
CA LEU A 20 -1.18 -7.42 10.38
C LEU A 20 -0.86 -8.72 9.65
N ASN A 21 -1.54 -9.83 9.96
CA ASN A 21 -1.31 -11.11 9.28
C ASN A 21 -1.72 -11.02 7.81
N ILE A 22 -2.84 -10.36 7.52
CA ILE A 22 -3.30 -10.14 6.14
C ILE A 22 -2.29 -9.30 5.37
N ALA A 23 -1.77 -8.22 5.97
CA ALA A 23 -0.73 -7.40 5.37
C ALA A 23 0.55 -8.22 5.14
N TYR A 24 0.96 -9.04 6.11
CA TYR A 24 2.16 -9.89 6.01
C TYR A 24 2.05 -10.90 4.87
N TYR A 25 0.88 -11.51 4.68
CA TYR A 25 0.64 -12.38 3.52
C TYR A 25 0.81 -11.62 2.21
N ALA A 26 0.31 -10.40 2.11
CA ALA A 26 0.47 -9.59 0.90
C ALA A 26 1.95 -9.29 0.60
N VAL A 27 2.74 -8.91 1.61
CA VAL A 27 4.19 -8.69 1.47
C VAL A 27 4.89 -9.96 0.98
N LYS A 28 4.61 -11.11 1.62
CA LYS A 28 5.21 -12.40 1.25
C LYS A 28 4.92 -12.77 -0.20
N TRP A 29 3.67 -12.62 -0.65
CA TRP A 29 3.29 -12.93 -2.03
C TRP A 29 3.93 -11.99 -3.05
N LEU A 30 4.06 -10.71 -2.74
CA LEU A 30 4.76 -9.73 -3.58
C LEU A 30 6.27 -10.02 -3.66
N LEU A 31 6.86 -10.49 -2.56
CA LEU A 31 8.27 -10.87 -2.48
C LEU A 31 8.56 -12.11 -3.33
N GLU A 32 7.73 -13.15 -3.25
CA GLU A 32 7.91 -14.42 -3.96
C GLU A 32 7.53 -14.38 -5.45
N SER A 33 6.82 -13.33 -5.89
CA SER A 33 6.33 -13.22 -7.28
C SER A 33 7.14 -12.26 -8.13
N ASN A 34 7.12 -12.40 -9.45
CA ASN A 34 7.69 -11.40 -10.34
C ASN A 34 6.65 -10.32 -10.61
N VAL A 35 7.01 -9.06 -10.41
CA VAL A 35 6.13 -7.91 -10.59
C VAL A 35 6.98 -6.77 -11.15
N SER A 36 6.43 -6.03 -12.12
CA SER A 36 7.14 -4.90 -12.71
C SER A 36 7.21 -3.72 -11.74
N LEU A 37 8.28 -2.95 -11.84
CA LEU A 37 8.44 -1.70 -11.08
C LEU A 37 7.26 -0.75 -11.32
N GLU A 38 6.81 -0.60 -12.56
CA GLU A 38 5.66 0.24 -12.93
C GLU A 38 4.39 -0.10 -12.10
N LEU A 39 4.11 -1.38 -11.88
CA LEU A 39 2.94 -1.78 -11.09
C LEU A 39 3.14 -1.56 -9.59
N LEU A 40 4.37 -1.71 -9.10
CA LEU A 40 4.72 -1.45 -7.71
C LEU A 40 4.58 0.05 -7.37
N GLU A 41 5.06 0.92 -8.26
CA GLU A 41 4.93 2.38 -8.16
C GLU A 41 3.48 2.83 -8.29
N LYS A 42 2.76 2.34 -9.31
CA LYS A 42 1.36 2.69 -9.58
C LYS A 42 0.44 2.48 -8.38
N TYR A 43 0.73 1.46 -7.55
CA TYR A 43 -0.04 1.14 -6.35
C TYR A 43 0.66 1.49 -5.05
N GLU A 44 1.73 2.30 -5.11
CA GLU A 44 2.49 2.79 -3.96
C GLU A 44 2.91 1.68 -2.97
N ILE A 45 3.27 0.50 -3.48
CA ILE A 45 3.52 -0.69 -2.65
C ILE A 45 4.60 -0.43 -1.61
N GLN A 46 5.70 0.25 -2.00
CA GLN A 46 6.77 0.61 -1.09
C GLN A 46 6.22 1.44 0.08
N ASN A 47 5.58 2.58 -0.21
CA ASN A 47 4.98 3.47 0.79
C ASN A 47 4.01 2.74 1.74
N LEU A 48 3.20 1.83 1.22
CA LEU A 48 2.28 1.01 2.02
C LEU A 48 3.02 0.08 2.99
N VAL A 49 4.12 -0.54 2.54
CA VAL A 49 4.96 -1.39 3.39
C VAL A 49 5.66 -0.57 4.47
N GLU A 50 6.25 0.56 4.12
CA GLU A 50 6.97 1.43 5.07
C GLU A 50 6.07 2.00 6.16
N LYS A 51 4.82 2.34 5.82
CA LYS A 51 3.83 2.81 6.80
C LYS A 51 3.40 1.72 7.78
N ARG A 52 3.46 0.46 7.35
CA ARG A 52 2.84 -0.66 8.06
C ARG A 52 3.82 -1.47 8.89
N PHE A 53 5.05 -1.63 8.42
CA PHE A 53 6.04 -2.52 9.03
C PHE A 53 7.20 -1.73 9.63
N LEU A 54 7.70 -2.23 10.75
CA LEU A 54 8.93 -1.74 11.36
C LEU A 54 10.14 -2.29 10.61
N ILE A 55 11.28 -1.62 10.76
CA ILE A 55 12.53 -2.10 10.17
C ILE A 55 12.97 -3.46 10.68
N THR A 56 12.55 -3.87 11.86
CA THR A 56 12.90 -5.21 12.35
C THR A 56 12.22 -6.34 11.58
N ASP A 57 11.21 -6.05 10.74
CA ASP A 57 10.53 -7.05 9.93
C ASP A 57 11.36 -7.44 8.70
N GLU A 58 11.93 -8.64 8.72
CA GLU A 58 12.81 -9.17 7.67
C GLU A 58 12.11 -9.31 6.32
N THR A 59 10.81 -9.63 6.33
CA THR A 59 10.03 -9.85 5.10
C THR A 59 9.72 -8.52 4.42
N ALA A 60 9.35 -7.51 5.20
CA ALA A 60 9.18 -6.14 4.70
C ALA A 60 10.50 -5.60 4.14
N ARG A 61 11.62 -5.73 4.87
CA ARG A 61 12.95 -5.30 4.39
C ARG A 61 13.32 -5.94 3.06
N SER A 62 13.07 -7.24 2.93
CA SER A 62 13.39 -8.00 1.72
C SER A 62 12.57 -7.52 0.52
N LEU A 63 11.30 -7.16 0.73
CA LEU A 63 10.47 -6.58 -0.33
C LEU A 63 10.97 -5.17 -0.72
N ILE A 64 11.32 -4.33 0.25
CA ILE A 64 11.88 -3.00 -0.02
C ILE A 64 13.18 -3.09 -0.81
N LEU A 65 14.10 -3.98 -0.42
CA LEU A 65 15.35 -4.20 -1.14
C LEU A 65 15.09 -4.64 -2.59
N LYS A 66 14.12 -5.54 -2.79
CA LYS A 66 13.73 -5.99 -4.12
C LYS A 66 13.20 -4.83 -4.97
N ILE A 67 12.41 -3.92 -4.40
CA ILE A 67 11.92 -2.73 -5.12
C ILE A 67 13.10 -1.82 -5.50
N SER A 68 14.01 -1.53 -4.56
CA SER A 68 15.19 -0.70 -4.83
C SER A 68 16.09 -1.27 -5.93
N ASN A 69 16.29 -2.59 -5.97
CA ASN A 69 17.09 -3.22 -7.02
C ASN A 69 16.45 -3.05 -8.40
N LEU A 70 15.11 -3.14 -8.49
CA LEU A 70 14.38 -2.91 -9.75
C LEU A 70 14.51 -1.44 -10.20
N GLU A 71 14.46 -0.48 -9.27
CA GLU A 71 14.70 0.94 -9.59
C GLU A 71 16.12 1.15 -10.14
N GLU A 72 17.13 0.57 -9.48
CA GLU A 72 18.52 0.65 -9.93
C GLU A 72 18.73 -0.01 -11.31
N ASP A 73 18.10 -1.15 -11.57
CA ASP A 73 18.18 -1.83 -12.86
C ASP A 73 17.54 -0.98 -13.99
N VAL A 74 16.44 -0.26 -13.71
CA VAL A 74 15.83 0.70 -14.66
C VAL A 74 16.74 1.90 -14.89
N GLU A 75 17.30 2.50 -13.84
CA GLU A 75 18.20 3.65 -13.93
C GLU A 75 19.48 3.34 -14.71
N ASN A 76 20.03 2.13 -14.52
CA ASN A 76 21.22 1.65 -15.20
C ASN A 76 20.97 1.25 -16.66
N GLY A 77 19.73 1.38 -17.16
CA GLY A 77 19.36 1.02 -18.53
C GLY A 77 19.40 -0.49 -18.80
N ASN A 78 19.40 -1.30 -17.74
CA ASN A 78 19.43 -2.75 -17.81
C ASN A 78 18.02 -3.37 -17.97
N GLU A 79 16.95 -2.60 -17.72
CA GLU A 79 15.60 -3.15 -17.82
C GLU A 79 14.92 -2.94 -19.16
N SER A 80 14.69 -4.08 -19.81
CA SER A 80 13.52 -4.28 -20.64
C SER A 80 12.29 -3.95 -19.80
N TYR A 81 11.66 -2.80 -20.05
CA TYR A 81 10.25 -2.59 -19.76
C TYR A 81 9.54 -3.85 -20.26
N SER A 82 9.22 -4.78 -19.36
CA SER A 82 8.37 -5.91 -19.69
C SER A 82 6.98 -5.33 -19.86
N SER A 83 6.81 -4.64 -20.99
CA SER A 83 5.55 -4.20 -21.52
C SER A 83 4.79 -5.50 -21.72
N PRO A 84 3.73 -5.79 -20.93
CA PRO A 84 2.81 -6.80 -21.38
C PRO A 84 2.31 -6.31 -22.74
N SER A 85 2.56 -7.08 -23.79
CA SER A 85 1.95 -6.86 -25.10
C SER A 85 0.45 -7.11 -24.95
N TYR A 86 -0.28 -6.12 -24.42
CA TYR A 86 -1.71 -6.03 -24.55
C TYR A 86 -1.99 -5.78 -26.03
N VAL A 87 -2.15 -6.87 -26.79
CA VAL A 87 -2.87 -6.83 -28.05
C VAL A 87 -4.25 -6.30 -27.70
N THR A 88 -4.48 -5.06 -28.09
CA THR A 88 -5.75 -4.34 -27.99
C THR A 88 -6.70 -4.94 -29.01
N ASP A 89 -7.28 -6.09 -28.70
CA ASP A 89 -8.50 -6.54 -29.37
C ASP A 89 -9.70 -6.15 -28.53
N SER A 90 -10.25 -4.97 -28.83
CA SER A 90 -11.62 -4.62 -28.49
C SER A 90 -12.15 -3.72 -29.61
N PRO A 91 -13.42 -3.88 -30.04
CA PRO A 91 -14.55 -4.13 -29.14
C PRO A 91 -15.60 -5.13 -29.64
N LYS A 92 -16.22 -5.90 -28.74
CA LYS A 92 -17.59 -6.38 -28.96
C LYS A 92 -18.45 -6.14 -27.73
N SER A 93 -19.22 -5.07 -27.86
CA SER A 93 -20.26 -4.58 -26.97
C SER A 93 -21.27 -5.66 -26.56
N PRO A 94 -21.59 -5.80 -25.26
CA PRO A 94 -22.81 -6.47 -24.82
C PRO A 94 -24.00 -5.48 -24.89
N PRO A 95 -25.22 -5.95 -25.21
CA PRO A 95 -26.37 -5.09 -25.45
C PRO A 95 -26.88 -4.41 -24.17
N LYS A 96 -27.35 -3.16 -24.34
CA LYS A 96 -28.01 -2.34 -23.32
C LYS A 96 -29.22 -3.07 -22.72
N LYS A 97 -29.14 -3.46 -21.45
CA LYS A 97 -30.31 -3.91 -20.68
C LYS A 97 -30.80 -2.76 -19.79
N LYS A 98 -31.95 -2.18 -20.16
CA LYS A 98 -32.69 -1.18 -19.38
C LYS A 98 -33.60 -1.90 -18.37
N PHE A 99 -33.38 -1.72 -17.08
CA PHE A 99 -34.35 -1.90 -16.00
C PHE A 99 -33.80 -1.14 -14.79
N ARG A 100 -34.55 -0.47 -13.92
CA ARG A 100 -35.90 0.10 -13.86
C ARG A 100 -35.79 0.94 -12.57
N ARG A 101 -36.17 2.22 -12.61
CA ARG A 101 -36.16 3.08 -11.41
C ARG A 101 -37.08 2.47 -10.35
N HIS A 102 -36.62 2.40 -9.12
CA HIS A 102 -37.48 2.43 -7.94
C HIS A 102 -36.97 3.54 -7.04
N SER A 103 -37.83 4.54 -6.90
CA SER A 103 -37.72 5.60 -5.90
C SER A 103 -38.29 5.10 -4.58
N ASP A 104 -37.90 5.82 -3.53
CA ASP A 104 -38.66 6.19 -2.34
C ASP A 104 -38.31 5.52 -1.01
N HIS A 105 -38.09 6.45 -0.04
CA HIS A 105 -38.29 6.34 1.40
C HIS A 105 -37.28 5.47 2.18
N SER A 106 -36.77 5.83 3.36
CA SER A 106 -37.13 6.89 4.31
C SER A 106 -36.07 7.00 5.40
N GLN A 107 -35.92 8.22 5.92
CA GLN A 107 -35.75 8.60 7.33
C GLN A 107 -34.38 8.48 8.00
N LEU A 108 -33.82 9.68 8.15
CA LEU A 108 -32.99 10.17 9.24
C LEU A 108 -33.68 9.92 10.59
N SER A 109 -32.94 9.39 11.56
CA SER A 109 -33.24 9.60 12.98
C SER A 109 -32.10 10.39 13.58
N GLU A 110 -32.41 11.64 13.94
CA GLU A 110 -31.77 12.39 15.00
C GLU A 110 -31.75 11.57 16.29
N MET A 111 -30.64 11.60 17.00
CA MET A 111 -30.63 11.25 18.42
C MET A 111 -29.76 12.26 19.18
N SER A 112 -30.28 12.63 20.35
CA SER A 112 -30.15 13.90 21.06
C SER A 112 -28.76 14.29 21.59
N LEU A 113 -28.60 15.60 21.69
CA LEU A 113 -27.67 16.37 22.55
C LEU A 113 -28.21 16.47 23.98
N GLU A 114 -27.43 16.06 24.98
CA GLU A 114 -27.36 16.58 26.37
C GLU A 114 -25.95 16.22 26.88
N ASP A 115 -24.99 17.13 27.06
CA ASP A 115 -24.77 18.19 28.07
C ASP A 115 -24.02 17.73 29.34
N SER A 116 -23.11 18.60 29.81
CA SER A 116 -22.37 18.63 31.08
C SER A 116 -21.15 17.68 31.22
N SER A 117 -19.98 18.05 31.74
CA SER A 117 -19.46 19.29 32.34
C SER A 117 -17.93 19.15 32.57
N ASP A 118 -17.25 20.30 32.62
CA ASP A 118 -16.01 20.69 33.32
C ASP A 118 -14.88 19.69 33.66
N GLY A 119 -13.66 20.12 33.34
CA GLY A 119 -12.47 19.63 34.04
C GLY A 119 -11.13 19.84 33.32
N SER A 120 -10.71 21.08 33.08
CA SER A 120 -9.26 21.38 33.00
C SER A 120 -8.76 21.68 34.42
N PRO A 121 -7.59 21.17 34.85
CA PRO A 121 -6.39 21.94 34.56
C PRO A 121 -5.11 21.12 34.31
N ASN A 122 -4.20 21.77 33.58
CA ASN A 122 -2.73 21.68 33.63
C ASN A 122 -2.05 20.32 33.88
N SER A 123 -1.22 19.92 32.90
CA SER A 123 0.16 19.56 33.22
C SER A 123 1.06 19.85 32.01
N SER A 124 1.86 20.90 32.14
CA SER A 124 3.08 21.07 31.34
C SER A 124 4.03 19.93 31.68
N SER A 125 4.22 19.02 30.73
CA SER A 125 5.48 18.33 30.56
C SER A 125 5.95 18.68 29.16
N GLU A 126 7.09 19.35 29.07
CA GLU A 126 7.89 19.38 27.85
C GLU A 126 7.96 17.95 27.32
N ILE A 127 7.21 17.68 26.26
CA ILE A 127 7.42 16.48 25.47
C ILE A 127 8.70 16.80 24.70
N GLU A 128 9.80 16.32 25.24
CA GLU A 128 11.02 16.09 24.49
C GLU A 128 10.57 15.29 23.26
N TYR A 129 10.50 15.97 22.11
CA TYR A 129 10.31 15.34 20.82
C TYR A 129 11.55 14.50 20.59
N TRP A 130 11.58 13.30 21.15
CA TRP A 130 12.41 12.24 20.61
C TRP A 130 11.89 12.04 19.21
N GLU A 131 12.59 12.68 18.28
CA GLU A 131 12.53 12.44 16.85
C GLU A 131 12.66 10.92 16.71
N GLY A 132 11.51 10.26 16.54
CA GLY A 132 11.44 8.81 16.49
C GLY A 132 12.31 8.28 15.36
N PRO A 133 12.55 6.95 15.31
CA PRO A 133 13.40 6.34 14.30
C PRO A 133 13.02 6.86 12.92
N VAL A 134 13.98 7.45 12.22
CA VAL A 134 13.80 8.12 10.93
C VAL A 134 12.95 7.23 10.03
N ARG A 135 11.81 7.77 9.60
CA ARG A 135 10.69 7.04 8.98
C ARG A 135 10.96 6.47 7.57
N ASN A 136 12.21 6.30 7.17
CA ASN A 136 12.56 5.85 5.83
C ASN A 136 13.18 4.44 5.89
N LEU A 137 12.32 3.43 5.77
CA LEU A 137 12.72 2.02 5.79
C LEU A 137 13.65 1.70 4.62
N LYS A 138 13.42 2.27 3.43
CA LYS A 138 14.30 2.14 2.26
C LYS A 138 15.73 2.59 2.57
N GLU A 139 15.90 3.80 3.07
CA GLU A 139 17.23 4.36 3.37
C GLU A 139 18.00 3.48 4.36
N GLN A 140 17.32 2.98 5.39
CA GLN A 140 17.97 2.15 6.41
C GLN A 140 18.29 0.73 5.90
N VAL A 141 17.44 0.14 5.05
CA VAL A 141 17.72 -1.15 4.41
C VAL A 141 18.92 -1.04 3.48
N LEU A 142 18.95 0.00 2.65
CA LEU A 142 20.08 0.26 1.74
C LEU A 142 21.36 0.49 2.52
N ALA A 143 21.36 1.32 3.57
CA ALA A 143 22.53 1.58 4.41
C ALA A 143 23.11 0.30 5.04
N GLY A 144 22.26 -0.66 5.43
CA GLY A 144 22.69 -1.93 6.00
C GLY A 144 23.22 -2.96 4.97
N ALA A 145 22.81 -2.86 3.71
CA ALA A 145 23.23 -3.79 2.66
C ALA A 145 24.70 -3.60 2.24
N TYR A 146 25.25 -2.40 2.40
CA TYR A 146 26.64 -2.08 2.02
C TYR A 146 27.69 -2.37 3.12
N GLN A 147 27.29 -2.99 4.25
CA GLN A 147 28.17 -3.25 5.40
C GLN A 147 28.59 -4.72 5.58
N SER A 148 28.44 -5.59 4.57
CA SER A 148 28.85 -7.01 4.61
C SER A 148 29.97 -7.35 3.63
#